data_AF-A0A0D8BN24-F1
#
_entry.id   AF-A0A0D8BN24-F1
#
_cell.length_a   1.000
_cell.length_b   1.000
_cell.length_c   1.000
_cell.angle_alpha   90.00
_cell.angle_beta   90.00
_cell.angle_gamma   90.00
#
_symmetry.space_group_name_H-M   'P 1'
#
loop_
_entity.id
_entity.type
_entity.pdbx_description
1 polymer ?
#
loop_
_entity_poly.entity_id
_entity_poly.type
_entity_poly.pdbx_seq_one_letter_code
_entity_poly.pdbx_strand_id
1 'polypeptide(L)'
;MTAPTAEMVSERHAAALRAALVLLDRVGDAAVFYLTFHAPYPDQPPAANAMVCARGGRGETTGPDTDAVRLADLRAAVAAANATFTEFHEYDDRASITARVVIDGVEIDLWAPLEDLEDRETIAAARVLVPAAEPTGAAA
;
A
#
# COMPACT_ATOMS: atom_id res chain seq x y z
N MET A 1 -22.72 -23.13 3.69
CA MET A 1 -22.24 -21.74 3.82
C MET A 1 -23.32 -20.82 3.28
N THR A 2 -23.79 -19.88 4.08
CA THR A 2 -24.81 -18.89 3.68
C THR A 2 -24.10 -17.73 2.99
N ALA A 3 -24.59 -17.31 1.82
CA ALA A 3 -24.08 -16.12 1.15
C ALA A 3 -24.32 -14.85 2.02
N PRO A 4 -23.41 -13.87 1.99
CA PRO A 4 -23.60 -12.63 2.76
C PRO A 4 -24.81 -11.89 2.24
N THR A 5 -25.49 -11.19 3.14
CA THR A 5 -26.54 -10.25 2.75
C THR A 5 -25.92 -8.99 2.16
N ALA A 6 -26.68 -8.28 1.33
CA ALA A 6 -26.25 -6.98 0.78
C ALA A 6 -25.96 -5.93 1.88
N GLU A 7 -26.65 -6.05 3.02
CA GLU A 7 -26.48 -5.19 4.19
C GLU A 7 -25.10 -5.40 4.84
N MET A 8 -24.69 -6.66 5.04
CA MET A 8 -23.34 -6.99 5.56
C MET A 8 -22.22 -6.49 4.63
N VAL A 9 -22.39 -6.62 3.31
CA VAL A 9 -21.42 -6.11 2.34
C VAL A 9 -21.32 -4.58 2.41
N SER A 10 -22.45 -3.90 2.59
CA SER A 10 -22.52 -2.44 2.68
C SER A 10 -21.86 -1.91 3.96
N GLU A 11 -22.06 -2.57 5.10
CA GLU A 11 -21.43 -2.19 6.37
C GLU A 11 -19.89 -2.32 6.32
N ARG A 12 -19.41 -3.38 5.67
CA ARG A 12 -17.97 -3.62 5.51
C ARG A 12 -17.32 -2.58 4.61
N HIS A 13 -17.97 -2.22 3.51
CA HIS A 13 -17.53 -1.09 2.68
C HIS A 13 -17.56 0.24 3.46
N ALA A 14 -18.59 0.48 4.26
CA ALA A 14 -18.67 1.68 5.08
C ALA A 14 -17.54 1.73 6.12
N ALA A 15 -17.18 0.60 6.75
CA ALA A 15 -16.04 0.51 7.65
C ALA A 15 -14.72 0.81 6.92
N ALA A 16 -14.50 0.20 5.75
CA ALA A 16 -13.30 0.44 4.94
C ALA A 16 -13.20 1.90 4.47
N LEU A 17 -14.31 2.52 4.07
CA LEU A 17 -14.36 3.93 3.70
C LEU A 17 -14.03 4.85 4.88
N ARG A 18 -14.59 4.59 6.07
CA ARG A 18 -14.27 5.38 7.27
C ARG A 18 -12.79 5.28 7.63
N ALA A 19 -12.24 4.07 7.61
CA ALA A 19 -10.81 3.85 7.86
C ALA A 19 -9.93 4.58 6.84
N ALA A 20 -10.31 4.55 5.55
CA ALA A 20 -9.61 5.29 4.51
C ALA A 20 -9.69 6.82 4.69
N LEU A 21 -10.82 7.36 5.15
CA LEU A 21 -10.92 8.79 5.47
C LEU A 21 -10.00 9.20 6.62
N VAL A 22 -9.89 8.36 7.65
CA VAL A 22 -8.93 8.57 8.76
C VAL A 22 -7.49 8.47 8.26
N LEU A 23 -7.20 7.55 7.33
CA LEU A 23 -5.88 7.50 6.69
C LEU A 23 -5.57 8.81 5.95
N LEU A 24 -6.51 9.32 5.15
CA LEU A 24 -6.34 10.58 4.42
C LEU A 24 -6.09 11.76 5.35
N ASP A 25 -6.79 11.83 6.49
CA ASP A 25 -6.56 12.85 7.51
C ASP A 25 -5.16 12.75 8.14
N ARG A 26 -4.69 11.52 8.44
CA ARG A 26 -3.34 11.30 8.99
C ARG A 26 -2.23 11.64 8.00
N VAL A 27 -2.39 11.26 6.73
CA VAL A 27 -1.35 11.46 5.71
C VAL A 27 -1.33 12.91 5.20
N GLY A 28 -2.50 13.55 5.12
CA GLY A 28 -2.63 14.91 4.59
C GLY A 28 -2.00 15.04 3.20
N ASP A 29 -1.17 16.07 3.03
CA ASP A 29 -0.52 16.38 1.75
C ASP A 29 0.78 15.59 1.50
N ALA A 30 1.10 14.59 2.32
CA ALA A 30 2.35 13.83 2.19
C ALA A 30 2.36 12.87 1.00
N ALA A 31 1.20 12.34 0.58
CA ALA A 31 1.08 11.48 -0.60
C ALA A 31 -0.26 11.69 -1.32
N VAL A 32 -0.32 11.39 -2.61
CA VAL A 32 -1.59 11.32 -3.36
C VAL A 32 -1.94 9.85 -3.52
N PHE A 33 -3.19 9.47 -3.21
CA PHE A 33 -3.62 8.08 -3.28
C PHE A 33 -4.69 7.83 -4.33
N TYR A 34 -4.64 6.64 -4.92
CA TYR A 34 -5.81 5.97 -5.48
C TYR A 34 -6.29 4.91 -4.49
N LEU A 35 -7.51 5.08 -3.97
CA LEU A 35 -8.10 4.18 -3.00
C LEU A 35 -8.97 3.14 -3.71
N THR A 36 -8.74 1.87 -3.42
CA THR A 36 -9.64 0.78 -3.81
C THR A 36 -10.15 0.04 -2.60
N PHE A 37 -11.46 -0.17 -2.56
CA PHE A 37 -12.11 -0.96 -1.53
C PHE A 37 -12.35 -2.34 -2.09
N HIS A 38 -11.72 -3.34 -1.47
CA HIS A 38 -12.09 -4.71 -1.77
C HIS A 38 -13.25 -5.02 -0.83
N ALA A 39 -14.41 -5.37 -1.37
CA ALA A 39 -15.32 -6.25 -0.63
C ALA A 39 -14.81 -7.66 -0.88
N PRO A 40 -13.96 -8.21 -0.01
CA PRO A 40 -13.70 -9.61 -0.14
C PRO A 40 -14.95 -10.40 0.25
N TYR A 41 -14.89 -11.68 -0.11
CA TYR A 41 -15.79 -12.74 0.29
C TYR A 41 -16.29 -12.58 1.74
N PRO A 42 -17.53 -13.03 2.03
CA PRO A 42 -18.19 -12.90 3.35
C PRO A 42 -17.33 -13.23 4.58
N ASP A 43 -16.35 -14.09 4.41
CA ASP A 43 -15.47 -14.68 5.42
C ASP A 43 -14.16 -13.93 5.65
N GLN A 44 -13.80 -12.97 4.80
CA GLN A 44 -12.58 -12.18 4.97
C GLN A 44 -12.86 -10.94 5.83
N PRO A 45 -11.87 -10.26 6.43
CA PRO A 45 -12.07 -8.96 7.10
C PRO A 45 -12.28 -7.82 6.08
N PRO A 46 -12.87 -6.68 6.47
CA PRO A 46 -12.89 -5.49 5.61
C PRO A 46 -11.45 -5.01 5.39
N ALA A 47 -11.13 -4.64 4.15
CA ALA A 47 -9.80 -4.18 3.77
C ALA A 47 -9.89 -3.08 2.71
N ALA A 48 -8.90 -2.19 2.69
CA ALA A 48 -8.72 -1.19 1.65
C ALA A 48 -7.28 -1.21 1.13
N ASN A 49 -7.11 -0.76 -0.10
CA ASN A 49 -5.81 -0.55 -0.72
C ASN A 49 -5.65 0.94 -1.04
N ALA A 50 -4.48 1.49 -0.75
CA ALA A 50 -4.12 2.87 -1.04
C ALA A 50 -2.83 2.89 -1.85
N MET A 51 -2.98 3.00 -3.16
CA MET A 51 -1.85 3.09 -4.08
C MET A 51 -1.34 4.53 -4.11
N VAL A 52 -0.05 4.75 -3.86
CA VAL A 52 0.61 6.05 -4.05
C VAL A 52 0.70 6.35 -5.55
N CYS A 53 0.12 7.47 -5.95
CA CYS A 53 0.13 7.96 -7.31
C CYS A 53 1.37 8.80 -7.60
N ALA A 54 1.80 8.81 -8.86
CA ALA A 54 2.82 9.74 -9.33
C ALA A 54 2.32 11.20 -9.22
N ARG A 55 3.13 12.08 -8.59
CA ARG A 55 2.91 13.53 -8.62
C ARG A 55 3.62 14.12 -9.83
N GLY A 56 2.88 14.41 -10.90
CA GLY A 56 3.42 15.03 -12.11
C GLY A 56 2.41 14.98 -13.25
N GLY A 57 2.39 16.02 -14.10
CA GLY A 57 1.57 16.01 -15.31
C GLY A 57 2.02 14.91 -16.26
N ARG A 58 1.07 14.33 -17.02
CA ARG A 58 1.39 13.37 -18.09
C ARG A 58 2.33 14.04 -19.10
N GLY A 59 3.62 13.72 -19.06
CA GLY A 59 4.56 14.06 -20.15
C GLY A 59 5.91 14.66 -19.78
N GLU A 60 6.22 14.93 -18.51
CA GLU A 60 7.48 15.63 -18.15
C GLU A 60 8.43 14.84 -17.23
N THR A 61 7.99 13.73 -16.62
CA THR A 61 8.83 12.91 -15.73
C THR A 61 9.28 11.61 -16.40
N THR A 62 10.55 11.23 -16.17
CA THR A 62 11.06 9.91 -16.57
C THR A 62 10.51 8.82 -15.64
N GLY A 63 10.64 7.54 -16.05
CA GLY A 63 10.31 6.39 -15.19
C GLY A 63 11.04 6.42 -13.83
N PRO A 64 12.37 6.59 -13.81
CA PRO A 64 13.14 6.64 -12.57
C PRO A 64 12.74 7.80 -11.66
N ASP A 65 12.54 9.01 -12.22
CA ASP A 65 12.09 10.16 -11.41
C ASP A 65 10.72 9.90 -10.78
N THR A 66 9.83 9.25 -11.52
CA THR A 66 8.49 8.92 -11.05
C THR A 66 8.55 7.91 -9.89
N ASP A 67 9.40 6.89 -9.99
CA ASP A 67 9.54 5.85 -8.98
C ASP A 67 10.24 6.37 -7.72
N ALA A 68 11.26 7.21 -7.86
CA ALA A 68 11.91 7.88 -6.74
C ALA A 68 10.91 8.76 -5.96
N VAL A 69 10.05 9.51 -6.66
CA VAL A 69 8.97 10.30 -6.05
C VAL A 69 7.95 9.40 -5.36
N ARG A 70 7.49 8.32 -6.01
CA ARG A 70 6.55 7.35 -5.40
C ARG A 70 7.12 6.73 -4.13
N LEU A 71 8.39 6.34 -4.12
CA LEU A 71 9.04 5.76 -2.96
C LEU A 71 9.17 6.78 -1.81
N ALA A 72 9.50 8.03 -2.13
CA ALA A 72 9.56 9.11 -1.15
C ALA A 72 8.19 9.42 -0.52
N ASP A 73 7.15 9.56 -1.36
CA ASP A 73 5.76 9.78 -0.93
C ASP A 73 5.25 8.61 -0.08
N LEU A 74 5.55 7.36 -0.47
CA LEU A 74 5.19 6.19 0.32
C LEU A 74 5.86 6.21 1.69
N ARG A 75 7.15 6.55 1.78
CA ARG A 75 7.85 6.67 3.07
C ARG A 75 7.23 7.74 3.96
N ALA A 76 6.86 8.88 3.37
CA ALA A 76 6.20 9.96 4.11
C ALA A 76 4.80 9.53 4.60
N ALA A 77 4.02 8.87 3.75
CA ALA A 77 2.73 8.30 4.11
C ALA A 77 2.84 7.25 5.22
N VAL A 78 3.81 6.34 5.13
CA VAL A 78 4.06 5.30 6.14
C VAL A 78 4.39 5.92 7.49
N ALA A 79 5.27 6.93 7.51
CA ALA A 79 5.60 7.65 8.73
C ALA A 79 4.38 8.38 9.32
N ALA A 80 3.61 9.10 8.49
CA ALA A 80 2.42 9.84 8.92
C ALA A 80 1.29 8.93 9.44
N ALA A 81 1.12 7.77 8.81
CA ALA A 81 0.12 6.78 9.20
C ALA A 81 0.56 5.90 10.38
N ASN A 82 1.81 6.01 10.84
CA ASN A 82 2.45 5.09 11.78
C ASN A 82 2.32 3.62 11.32
N ALA A 83 2.60 3.40 10.03
CA ALA A 83 2.53 2.12 9.36
C ALA A 83 3.90 1.42 9.35
N THR A 84 3.91 0.16 8.92
CA THR A 84 5.14 -0.64 8.82
C THR A 84 5.26 -1.22 7.42
N PHE A 85 6.42 -1.10 6.79
CA PHE A 85 6.72 -1.81 5.55
C PHE A 85 6.69 -3.32 5.77
N THR A 86 5.96 -4.05 4.93
CA THR A 86 5.70 -5.49 5.13
C THR A 86 6.24 -6.34 4.00
N GLU A 87 6.26 -5.82 2.78
CA GLU A 87 6.53 -6.65 1.61
C GLU A 87 7.17 -5.86 0.48
N PHE A 88 8.07 -6.52 -0.24
CA PHE A 88 8.64 -6.04 -1.48
C PHE A 88 8.59 -7.19 -2.49
N HIS A 89 7.97 -6.94 -3.64
CA HIS A 89 7.78 -7.91 -4.70
C HIS A 89 8.38 -7.40 -6.01
N GLU A 90 9.11 -8.26 -6.70
CA GLU A 90 9.55 -8.02 -8.07
C GLU A 90 8.79 -8.94 -9.01
N TYR A 91 8.26 -8.35 -10.07
CA TYR A 91 7.63 -9.01 -11.20
C TYR A 91 8.56 -8.89 -12.41
N ASP A 92 8.18 -9.51 -13.53
CA ASP A 92 8.96 -9.47 -14.77
C ASP A 92 9.08 -8.05 -15.36
N ASP A 93 8.12 -7.17 -15.09
CA ASP A 93 7.97 -5.83 -15.71
C ASP A 93 7.92 -4.65 -14.73
N ARG A 94 7.86 -4.91 -13.42
CA ARG A 94 7.81 -3.88 -12.37
C ARG A 94 8.17 -4.46 -11.01
N ALA A 95 8.38 -3.59 -10.02
CA ALA A 95 8.38 -3.96 -8.61
C ALA A 95 7.23 -3.27 -7.87
N SER A 96 6.95 -3.73 -6.67
CA SER A 96 6.02 -3.07 -5.75
C SER A 96 6.52 -3.20 -4.33
N ILE A 97 6.28 -2.15 -3.55
CA ILE A 97 6.55 -2.13 -2.11
C ILE A 97 5.25 -1.84 -1.37
N THR A 98 5.01 -2.58 -0.29
CA THR A 98 3.79 -2.51 0.51
C THR A 98 4.13 -2.24 1.97
N ALA A 99 3.31 -1.44 2.61
CA ALA A 99 3.26 -1.22 4.03
C ALA A 99 1.83 -1.42 4.54
N ARG A 100 1.72 -1.88 5.78
CA ARG A 100 0.43 -2.16 6.41
C ARG A 100 0.16 -1.15 7.52
N VAL A 101 -1.08 -0.67 7.57
CA VAL A 101 -1.63 0.07 8.70
C VAL A 101 -2.98 -0.52 9.10
N VAL A 102 -3.28 -0.50 10.40
CA VAL A 102 -4.59 -0.87 10.92
C VAL A 102 -5.26 0.36 11.50
N ILE A 103 -6.46 0.67 11.02
CA ILE A 103 -7.26 1.81 11.47
C ILE A 103 -8.64 1.30 11.85
N ASP A 104 -9.02 1.48 13.11
CA ASP A 104 -10.31 1.03 13.66
C ASP A 104 -10.62 -0.45 13.36
N GLY A 105 -9.57 -1.30 13.37
CA GLY A 105 -9.67 -2.74 13.07
C GLY A 105 -9.74 -3.10 11.59
N VAL A 106 -9.68 -2.13 10.68
CA VAL A 106 -9.59 -2.34 9.23
C VAL A 106 -8.14 -2.32 8.79
N GLU A 107 -7.71 -3.34 8.07
CA GLU A 107 -6.40 -3.39 7.43
C GLU A 107 -6.40 -2.53 6.16
N ILE A 108 -5.38 -1.68 6.02
CA ILE A 108 -5.14 -0.91 4.81
C ILE A 108 -3.73 -1.18 4.32
N ASP A 109 -3.63 -1.66 3.09
CA ASP A 109 -2.37 -1.84 2.38
C ASP A 109 -2.02 -0.54 1.65
N LEU A 110 -0.96 0.13 2.12
CA LEU A 110 -0.33 1.28 1.49
C LEU A 110 0.74 0.75 0.54
N TRP A 111 0.68 1.06 -0.75
CA TRP A 111 1.66 0.51 -1.68
C TRP A 111 2.02 1.46 -2.81
N ALA A 112 3.18 1.23 -3.42
CA ALA A 112 3.62 1.94 -4.61
C ALA A 112 4.17 0.97 -5.65
N PRO A 113 3.81 1.12 -6.94
CA PRO A 113 4.52 0.47 -8.02
C PRO A 113 5.85 1.19 -8.30
N LEU A 114 6.88 0.43 -8.64
CA LEU A 114 8.14 0.91 -9.17
C LEU A 114 8.27 0.33 -10.58
N GLU A 115 7.99 1.15 -11.59
CA GLU A 115 7.82 0.76 -12.99
C GLU A 115 9.13 0.66 -13.78
N ASP A 116 10.21 1.31 -13.32
CA ASP A 116 11.54 1.25 -13.92
C ASP A 116 12.47 0.32 -13.13
N LEU A 117 12.55 -0.93 -13.58
CA LEU A 117 13.45 -1.93 -12.98
C LEU A 117 14.94 -1.70 -13.30
N GLU A 118 15.27 -0.84 -14.25
CA GLU A 118 16.66 -0.49 -14.55
C GLU A 118 17.22 0.51 -13.52
N ASP A 119 16.36 1.23 -12.80
CA ASP A 119 16.72 2.05 -11.64
C ASP A 119 17.06 1.19 -10.41
N ARG A 120 18.28 0.64 -10.44
CA ARG A 120 18.81 -0.20 -9.36
C ARG A 120 18.92 0.52 -8.03
N GLU A 121 19.06 1.85 -8.01
CA GLU A 121 19.20 2.60 -6.76
C GLU A 121 17.86 2.66 -6.02
N THR A 122 16.78 3.05 -6.71
CA THR A 122 15.43 3.07 -6.13
C THR A 122 14.97 1.67 -5.71
N ILE A 123 15.24 0.65 -6.53
CA ILE A 123 14.92 -0.74 -6.20
C ILE A 123 15.69 -1.22 -4.96
N ALA A 124 16.99 -0.95 -4.88
CA ALA A 124 17.78 -1.30 -3.70
C ALA A 124 17.30 -0.54 -2.44
N ALA A 125 16.96 0.74 -2.58
CA ALA A 125 16.42 1.55 -1.50
C ALA A 125 15.06 1.03 -1.02
N ALA A 126 14.20 0.55 -1.91
CA ALA A 126 12.92 -0.05 -1.54
C ALA A 126 13.12 -1.38 -0.78
N ARG A 127 14.00 -2.25 -1.28
CA ARG A 127 14.28 -3.56 -0.65
C ARG A 127 14.70 -3.46 0.81
N VAL A 128 15.50 -2.46 1.18
CA VAL A 128 16.00 -2.31 2.56
C VAL A 128 14.97 -1.77 3.54
N LEU A 129 13.83 -1.25 3.06
CA LEU A 129 12.76 -0.73 3.92
C LEU A 129 11.93 -1.85 4.55
N VAL A 130 11.86 -3.01 3.88
CA VAL A 130 11.12 -4.17 4.38
C VAL A 130 12.02 -4.93 5.36
N PRO A 131 11.58 -5.15 6.62
CA PRO A 131 12.33 -5.96 7.55
C PRO A 131 12.63 -7.33 6.93
N ALA A 132 13.88 -7.78 6.99
CA ALA A 132 14.19 -9.16 6.65
C ALA A 132 13.32 -10.04 7.56
N ALA A 133 12.47 -10.88 6.96
CA ALA A 133 11.81 -11.92 7.73
C ALA A 133 12.92 -12.68 8.45
N GLU A 134 12.88 -12.70 9.79
CA GLU A 134 13.82 -13.54 10.53
C GLU A 134 13.67 -14.95 9.95
N PRO A 135 14.77 -15.64 9.58
CA PRO A 135 14.68 -17.04 9.22
C PRO A 135 14.08 -17.73 10.43
N THR A 136 12.80 -18.13 10.33
CA THR A 136 12.17 -18.97 11.33
C THR A 136 13.07 -20.19 11.42
N GLY A 137 13.83 -20.28 12.50
CA GLY A 137 14.80 -21.33 12.74
C GLY A 137 14.08 -22.66 12.81
N ALA A 138 13.83 -23.28 11.66
CA ALA A 138 13.70 -24.71 11.54
C ALA A 138 15.14 -25.25 11.51
N ALA A 139 15.79 -25.25 12.68
CA ALA A 139 16.91 -26.13 12.91
C ALA A 139 16.34 -27.56 12.93
N ALA A 140 16.80 -28.37 11.99
CA ALA A 140 16.58 -29.81 11.94
C ALA A 140 17.35 -30.54 13.05
#